data_AF-A0A354I572-F1
#
_entry.id   AF-A0A354I572-F1
#
_cell.length_a   1.000
_cell.length_b   1.000
_cell.length_c   1.000
_cell.angle_alpha   90.00
_cell.angle_beta   90.00
_cell.angle_gamma   90.00
#
_symmetry.space_group_name_H-M   'P 1'
#
loop_
_entity.id
_entity.type
_entity.pdbx_description
1 polymer ?
#
loop_
_entity_poly.entity_id
_entity_poly.type
_entity_poly.pdbx_seq_one_letter_code
_entity_poly.pdbx_strand_id
1 'polypeptide(L)'
;MRRLNSKLVMNFISEKGNDQIEKTYIAYTPLENFMCIAIAESYDNETAENSAKLAVEAALTAFERKPSLKRVSEYIRYANQQLLLHSTRYPLKASVTVFVTDYTRMRYGVCGNTKLYELYENLFTMVSKTKTRYQQLIDEDGSVVPDLSEIHNLTEYLGKGKHVRPYISKKRKLTEGSVLLFATSNLWGRLSEVEILDACENAKTDEEFLDSIQELLLSLQEQDSQKIGSYTAAVLSVEKVFHEDVQKEKKKKRRILIAIVAFIIILLVLLIAFLAIRAMDRSRIREIREYDEKGIQYTEYENYTKALSEYEQALELTDKLSLHNFQYIDEKKELIENITDKKDLLTMLQEGEAALAGKDYEQAKKLYEQIQREAAYLEMDPLKEDAREKLAEIAAHMEIAQLELLGDMYASTEEYGNALEQYESALKLTSQVSDLEAQAQIQAKVFDIRQKQKEAAQAKQAAKEEKEEKEKEQAEKKKQKAANKVKIQINTLIDSANNALKEGRLLRAKTLYQQALVKYKKFKGSDEDAEKLYTDIATLGQAIIEAEVKAEEEAKEEQLTQAAKYILQAKEAAKDNKTEKAIRLYEKALNIYQELNIWDERAEAVYDAIAELEKSNVN
;
A
#
# COMPACT_ATOMS: atom_id res chain seq x y z
N MET A 1 -52.63 -45.79 43.02
CA MET A 1 -53.90 -46.12 42.34
C MET A 1 -55.00 -45.24 42.91
N ARG A 2 -55.72 -44.48 42.08
CA ARG A 2 -56.75 -43.53 42.58
C ARG A 2 -58.04 -44.24 42.96
N ARG A 3 -58.50 -45.18 42.12
CA ARG A 3 -59.71 -45.99 42.34
C ARG A 3 -59.73 -46.70 43.70
N LEU A 4 -58.62 -47.33 44.10
CA LEU A 4 -58.52 -48.04 45.39
C LEU A 4 -58.64 -47.12 46.61
N ASN A 5 -58.39 -45.82 46.45
CA ASN A 5 -58.42 -44.83 47.52
C ASN A 5 -59.67 -43.95 47.48
N SER A 6 -60.65 -44.31 46.65
CA SER A 6 -61.94 -43.62 46.47
C SER A 6 -63.07 -44.64 46.51
N LYS A 7 -64.27 -44.22 46.88
CA LYS A 7 -65.47 -45.07 46.86
C LYS A 7 -66.59 -44.31 46.15
N LEU A 8 -66.94 -44.79 44.97
CA LEU A 8 -68.01 -44.29 44.10
C LEU A 8 -68.93 -45.48 43.83
N VAL A 9 -70.22 -45.36 44.17
CA VAL A 9 -71.22 -46.42 44.02
C VAL A 9 -72.21 -45.99 42.94
N MET A 10 -72.56 -46.91 42.03
CA MET A 10 -73.43 -46.63 40.89
C MET A 10 -74.60 -47.62 40.89
N ASN A 11 -75.81 -47.09 40.90
CA ASN A 11 -77.06 -47.82 40.77
C ASN A 11 -77.89 -47.21 39.63
N PHE A 12 -78.69 -48.02 38.94
CA PHE A 12 -79.54 -47.49 37.87
C PHE A 12 -80.81 -48.35 37.70
N ILE A 13 -81.85 -47.70 37.19
CA ILE A 13 -83.10 -48.32 36.73
C ILE A 13 -83.29 -47.93 35.27
N SER A 14 -83.67 -48.89 34.44
CA SER A 14 -83.94 -48.68 33.03
C SER A 14 -85.17 -49.49 32.65
N GLU A 15 -86.17 -48.79 32.11
CA GLU A 15 -87.47 -49.38 31.79
C GLU A 15 -87.86 -49.01 30.37
N LYS A 16 -88.43 -49.98 29.67
CA LYS A 16 -88.91 -49.83 28.28
C LYS A 16 -90.14 -48.92 28.17
N GLY A 17 -90.95 -48.83 29.23
CA GLY A 17 -92.23 -48.12 29.19
C GLY A 17 -93.13 -48.62 28.07
N ASN A 18 -93.77 -47.70 27.34
CA ASN A 18 -94.68 -48.01 26.22
C ASN A 18 -94.00 -48.03 24.83
N ASP A 19 -92.68 -47.89 24.75
CA ASP A 19 -91.99 -47.98 23.47
C ASP A 19 -91.95 -49.42 22.94
N GLN A 20 -91.70 -49.61 21.64
CA GLN A 20 -91.58 -50.95 21.03
C GLN A 20 -90.30 -51.68 21.46
N ILE A 21 -89.23 -50.93 21.70
CA ILE A 21 -87.93 -51.38 22.20
C ILE A 21 -87.46 -50.42 23.29
N GLU A 22 -86.54 -50.85 24.15
CA GLU A 22 -85.89 -49.96 25.10
C GLU A 22 -84.99 -48.97 24.35
N LYS A 23 -85.41 -47.71 24.31
CA LYS A 23 -84.71 -46.63 23.58
C LYS A 23 -83.60 -45.97 24.38
N THR A 24 -83.42 -46.34 25.64
CA THR A 24 -82.42 -45.75 26.53
C THR A 24 -81.34 -46.77 26.84
N TYR A 25 -80.13 -46.30 27.16
CA TYR A 25 -79.03 -47.18 27.54
C TYR A 25 -78.03 -46.45 28.43
N ILE A 26 -77.50 -47.15 29.42
CA ILE A 26 -76.44 -46.66 30.30
C ILE A 26 -75.35 -47.72 30.48
N ALA A 27 -74.10 -47.26 30.48
CA ALA A 27 -72.97 -48.08 30.91
C ALA A 27 -71.87 -47.21 31.51
N TYR A 28 -71.00 -47.84 32.30
CA TYR A 28 -69.85 -47.19 32.89
C TYR A 28 -68.62 -48.09 32.88
N THR A 29 -67.43 -47.48 32.75
CA THR A 29 -66.14 -48.17 32.79
C THR A 29 -65.26 -47.55 33.89
N PRO A 30 -65.02 -48.25 35.01
CA PRO A 30 -64.11 -47.80 36.07
C PRO A 30 -62.67 -48.28 35.81
N LEU A 31 -61.76 -47.38 35.43
CA LEU A 31 -60.32 -47.64 35.29
C LEU A 31 -59.55 -47.25 36.56
N GLU A 32 -58.25 -47.51 36.61
CA GLU A 32 -57.44 -47.27 37.83
C GLU A 32 -57.36 -45.79 38.24
N ASN A 33 -57.28 -44.88 37.25
CA ASN A 33 -57.09 -43.45 37.45
C ASN A 33 -58.28 -42.59 37.00
N PHE A 34 -59.23 -43.17 36.26
CA PHE A 34 -60.39 -42.48 35.74
C PHE A 34 -61.60 -43.40 35.72
N MET A 35 -62.80 -42.82 35.76
CA MET A 35 -64.05 -43.53 35.51
C MET A 35 -64.88 -42.73 34.51
N CYS A 36 -65.53 -43.42 33.59
CA CYS A 36 -66.43 -42.83 32.61
C CYS A 36 -67.82 -43.45 32.73
N ILE A 37 -68.86 -42.63 32.68
CA ILE A 37 -70.27 -43.03 32.61
C ILE A 37 -70.84 -42.39 31.36
N ALA A 38 -71.58 -43.17 30.58
CA ALA A 38 -72.31 -42.65 29.44
C ALA A 38 -73.77 -43.14 29.50
N ILE A 39 -74.69 -42.21 29.37
CA ILE A 39 -76.14 -42.45 29.28
C ILE A 39 -76.64 -41.86 27.97
N ALA A 40 -77.48 -42.59 27.25
CA ALA A 40 -78.05 -42.14 26.00
C ALA A 40 -79.52 -42.51 25.84
N GLU A 41 -80.19 -41.78 24.94
CA GLU A 41 -81.59 -41.97 24.58
C GLU A 41 -81.73 -41.85 23.06
N SER A 42 -82.39 -42.83 22.43
CA SER A 42 -82.63 -42.89 21.00
C SER A 42 -83.84 -42.05 20.59
N TYR A 43 -83.70 -41.32 19.49
CA TYR A 43 -84.73 -40.46 18.90
C TYR A 43 -85.20 -40.93 17.52
N ASP A 44 -84.71 -42.09 17.07
CA ASP A 44 -85.19 -42.76 15.88
C ASP A 44 -86.19 -43.88 16.21
N ASN A 45 -86.78 -44.43 15.16
CA ASN A 45 -87.72 -45.54 15.23
C ASN A 45 -87.11 -46.84 14.71
N GLU A 46 -85.77 -46.92 14.65
CA GLU A 46 -85.08 -48.14 14.25
C GLU A 46 -85.17 -49.18 15.37
N THR A 47 -85.37 -50.45 15.01
CA THR A 47 -85.53 -51.55 15.96
C THR A 47 -84.41 -52.59 15.85
N ALA A 48 -83.69 -52.63 14.73
CA ALA A 48 -82.57 -53.55 14.51
C ALA A 48 -81.28 -53.10 15.19
N GLU A 49 -80.99 -51.79 15.17
CA GLU A 49 -79.81 -51.20 15.81
C GLU A 49 -80.24 -50.15 16.84
N ASN A 50 -79.87 -50.34 18.10
CA ASN A 50 -80.19 -49.39 19.16
C ASN A 50 -79.16 -48.25 19.17
N SER A 51 -79.57 -47.07 18.73
CA SER A 51 -78.76 -45.85 18.66
C SER A 51 -78.19 -45.42 20.01
N ALA A 52 -78.94 -45.58 21.11
CA ALA A 52 -78.47 -45.25 22.45
C ALA A 52 -77.34 -46.18 22.87
N LYS A 53 -77.51 -47.49 22.64
CA LYS A 53 -76.47 -48.49 22.92
C LYS A 53 -75.19 -48.23 22.14
N LEU A 54 -75.32 -48.02 20.83
CA LEU A 54 -74.17 -47.72 19.97
C LEU A 54 -73.42 -46.45 20.40
N ALA A 55 -74.15 -45.38 20.74
CA ALA A 55 -73.56 -44.13 21.20
C ALA A 55 -72.76 -44.30 22.50
N VAL A 56 -73.31 -45.02 23.48
CA VAL A 56 -72.66 -45.28 24.77
C VAL A 56 -71.43 -46.17 24.61
N GLU A 57 -71.55 -47.29 23.90
CA GLU A 57 -70.42 -48.21 23.68
C GLU A 57 -69.28 -47.53 22.93
N ALA A 58 -69.59 -46.70 21.93
CA ALA A 58 -68.58 -45.92 21.22
C ALA A 58 -67.90 -44.88 22.12
N ALA A 59 -68.67 -44.16 22.95
CA ALA A 59 -68.11 -43.19 23.90
C ALA A 59 -67.16 -43.84 24.92
N LEU A 60 -67.56 -44.99 25.48
CA LEU A 60 -66.73 -45.76 26.41
C LEU A 60 -65.49 -46.34 25.73
N THR A 61 -65.61 -46.86 24.51
CA THR A 61 -64.46 -47.33 23.71
C THR A 61 -63.44 -46.22 23.47
N ALA A 62 -63.91 -45.00 23.16
CA ALA A 62 -63.02 -43.85 22.97
C ALA A 62 -62.32 -43.44 24.27
N PHE A 63 -63.01 -43.55 25.39
CA PHE A 63 -62.46 -43.30 26.72
C PHE A 63 -61.40 -44.34 27.11
N GLU A 64 -61.69 -45.63 26.96
CA GLU A 64 -60.78 -46.73 27.28
C GLU A 64 -59.46 -46.63 26.52
N ARG A 65 -59.52 -46.26 25.24
CA ARG A 65 -58.33 -46.08 24.41
C ARG A 65 -57.39 -45.01 24.98
N LYS A 66 -57.93 -43.91 25.51
CA LYS A 66 -57.12 -42.79 25.97
C LYS A 66 -57.86 -41.92 27.02
N PRO A 67 -57.91 -42.36 28.29
CA PRO A 67 -58.73 -41.75 29.33
C PRO A 67 -58.18 -40.39 29.77
N SER A 68 -59.07 -39.39 29.86
CA SER A 68 -58.75 -38.02 30.25
C SER A 68 -59.99 -37.17 30.46
N LEU A 69 -59.98 -36.33 31.50
CA LEU A 69 -60.96 -35.25 31.72
C LEU A 69 -60.93 -34.18 30.61
N LYS A 70 -59.84 -34.04 29.85
CA LYS A 70 -59.76 -33.00 28.80
C LYS A 70 -60.55 -33.36 27.55
N ARG A 71 -60.87 -34.64 27.36
CA ARG A 71 -61.27 -35.22 26.06
C ARG A 71 -62.73 -35.65 25.99
N VAL A 72 -63.56 -35.23 26.95
CA VAL A 72 -65.01 -35.50 26.96
C VAL A 72 -65.68 -35.16 25.61
N SER A 73 -65.31 -34.03 25.02
CA SER A 73 -65.81 -33.64 23.69
C SER A 73 -65.40 -34.62 22.59
N GLU A 74 -64.21 -35.21 22.67
CA GLU A 74 -63.74 -36.18 21.68
C GLU A 74 -64.48 -37.51 21.80
N TYR A 75 -64.84 -37.94 23.01
CA TYR A 75 -65.63 -39.16 23.21
C TYR A 75 -67.02 -39.02 22.59
N ILE A 76 -67.68 -37.87 22.80
CA ILE A 76 -68.98 -37.57 22.18
C ILE A 76 -68.87 -37.48 20.65
N ARG A 77 -67.81 -36.85 20.12
CA ARG A 77 -67.58 -36.78 18.67
C ARG A 77 -67.30 -38.15 18.06
N TYR A 78 -66.59 -39.02 18.78
CA TYR A 78 -66.34 -40.39 18.33
C TYR A 78 -67.65 -41.19 18.31
N ALA A 79 -68.49 -41.05 19.34
CA ALA A 79 -69.83 -41.63 19.36
C ALA A 79 -70.68 -41.15 18.17
N ASN A 80 -70.67 -39.85 17.87
CA ASN A 80 -71.34 -39.31 16.68
C ASN A 80 -70.81 -39.92 15.37
N GLN A 81 -69.49 -40.08 15.25
CA GLN A 81 -68.87 -40.68 14.08
C GLN A 81 -69.30 -42.15 13.91
N GLN A 82 -69.32 -42.94 15.00
CA GLN A 82 -69.79 -44.32 14.93
C GLN A 82 -71.27 -44.38 14.58
N LEU A 83 -72.11 -43.55 15.21
CA LEU A 83 -73.54 -43.50 14.91
C LEU A 83 -73.82 -43.18 13.43
N LEU A 84 -73.07 -42.24 12.85
CA LEU A 84 -73.17 -41.92 11.41
C LEU A 84 -72.68 -43.06 10.50
N LEU A 85 -71.63 -43.79 10.87
CA LEU A 85 -71.14 -44.93 10.10
C LEU A 85 -72.15 -46.07 10.06
N HIS A 86 -72.89 -46.26 11.14
CA HIS A 86 -73.95 -47.26 11.27
C HIS A 86 -75.31 -46.81 10.70
N SER A 87 -75.47 -45.52 10.39
CA SER A 87 -76.67 -44.95 9.73
C SER A 87 -76.75 -45.30 8.24
N THR A 88 -76.67 -46.58 7.89
CA THR A 88 -76.61 -47.07 6.50
C THR A 88 -77.99 -47.13 5.84
N ARG A 89 -79.01 -47.62 6.57
CA ARG A 89 -80.39 -47.77 6.07
C ARG A 89 -81.31 -46.64 6.52
N TYR A 90 -81.17 -46.24 7.78
CA TYR A 90 -81.95 -45.16 8.40
C TYR A 90 -81.02 -44.21 9.15
N PRO A 91 -81.35 -42.91 9.23
CA PRO A 91 -80.58 -41.95 10.01
C PRO A 91 -80.78 -42.22 11.50
N LEU A 92 -79.74 -42.75 12.16
CA LEU A 92 -79.73 -43.02 13.59
C LEU A 92 -79.55 -41.71 14.37
N LYS A 93 -80.31 -41.53 15.45
CA LYS A 93 -80.33 -40.31 16.25
C LYS A 93 -80.30 -40.64 17.74
N ALA A 94 -79.36 -40.03 18.47
CA ALA A 94 -79.29 -40.21 19.91
C ALA A 94 -78.94 -38.93 20.66
N SER A 95 -79.53 -38.76 21.84
CA SER A 95 -79.05 -37.87 22.88
C SER A 95 -78.04 -38.61 23.76
N VAL A 96 -76.97 -37.96 24.20
CA VAL A 96 -75.97 -38.55 25.11
C VAL A 96 -75.47 -37.57 26.17
N THR A 97 -75.25 -38.09 27.38
CA THR A 97 -74.43 -37.45 28.42
C THR A 97 -73.23 -38.34 28.72
N VAL A 98 -72.03 -37.79 28.61
CA VAL A 98 -70.77 -38.47 28.96
C VAL A 98 -70.15 -37.77 30.16
N PHE A 99 -69.99 -38.48 31.27
CA PHE A 99 -69.37 -38.03 32.49
C PHE A 99 -68.04 -38.73 32.71
N VAL A 100 -67.01 -37.97 33.08
CA VAL A 100 -65.67 -38.50 33.36
C VAL A 100 -65.18 -37.92 34.68
N THR A 101 -64.62 -38.78 35.52
CA THR A 101 -63.97 -38.39 36.77
C THR A 101 -62.54 -38.96 36.83
N ASP A 102 -61.63 -38.23 37.47
CA ASP A 102 -60.29 -38.72 37.85
C ASP A 102 -60.21 -39.11 39.33
N TYR A 103 -61.36 -39.36 39.94
CA TYR A 103 -61.61 -39.59 41.36
C TYR A 103 -61.33 -38.39 42.27
N THR A 104 -60.95 -37.23 41.72
CA THR A 104 -60.76 -35.95 42.45
C THR A 104 -61.64 -34.84 41.89
N ARG A 105 -61.83 -34.87 40.57
CA ARG A 105 -62.47 -33.88 39.75
C ARG A 105 -63.32 -34.59 38.72
N MET A 106 -64.45 -33.98 38.40
CA MET A 106 -65.34 -34.41 37.36
C MET A 106 -65.40 -33.43 36.20
N ARG A 107 -65.79 -33.95 35.05
CA ARG A 107 -66.16 -33.19 33.87
C ARG A 107 -67.17 -33.99 33.06
N TYR A 108 -68.22 -33.33 32.60
CA TYR A 108 -69.24 -33.96 31.78
C TYR A 108 -69.47 -33.20 30.48
N GLY A 109 -70.14 -33.85 29.54
CA GLY A 109 -70.61 -33.25 28.31
C GLY A 109 -71.96 -33.81 27.92
N VAL A 110 -72.81 -32.95 27.38
CA VAL A 110 -74.19 -33.25 26.98
C VAL A 110 -74.37 -32.91 25.51
N CYS A 111 -74.94 -33.83 24.74
CA CYS A 111 -75.38 -33.60 23.38
C CYS A 111 -76.78 -34.18 23.19
N GLY A 112 -77.79 -33.34 23.27
CA GLY A 112 -79.20 -33.71 23.29
C GLY A 112 -79.85 -33.28 24.59
N ASN A 113 -80.82 -34.04 25.09
CA ASN A 113 -81.66 -33.70 26.22
C ASN A 113 -81.54 -34.63 27.43
N THR A 114 -80.54 -35.50 27.47
CA THR A 114 -80.16 -36.20 28.71
C THR A 114 -79.63 -35.18 29.72
N LYS A 115 -80.05 -35.29 30.99
CA LYS A 115 -79.74 -34.31 32.04
C LYS A 115 -78.97 -34.97 33.18
N LEU A 116 -78.11 -34.19 33.82
CA LEU A 116 -77.30 -34.58 34.97
C LEU A 116 -77.50 -33.55 36.08
N TYR A 117 -77.80 -34.05 37.27
CA TYR A 117 -78.00 -33.29 38.50
C TYR A 117 -76.92 -33.66 39.52
N GLU A 118 -76.41 -32.69 40.27
CA GLU A 118 -75.56 -32.90 41.45
C GLU A 118 -76.29 -32.39 42.68
N LEU A 119 -76.65 -33.32 43.56
CA LEU A 119 -77.35 -33.07 44.82
C LEU A 119 -76.35 -33.15 45.97
N TYR A 120 -76.40 -32.17 46.87
CA TYR A 120 -75.60 -32.17 48.10
C TYR A 120 -76.39 -31.45 49.19
N GLU A 121 -76.55 -32.07 50.36
CA GLU A 121 -77.29 -31.52 51.51
C GLU A 121 -78.65 -30.90 51.12
N ASN A 122 -79.44 -31.65 50.34
CA ASN A 122 -80.78 -31.25 49.86
C ASN A 122 -80.81 -29.99 48.95
N LEU A 123 -79.70 -29.72 48.24
CA LEU A 123 -79.61 -28.63 47.27
C LEU A 123 -79.02 -29.11 45.94
N PHE A 124 -79.51 -28.57 44.83
CA PHE A 124 -78.85 -28.70 43.53
C PHE A 124 -77.61 -27.81 43.47
N THR A 125 -76.44 -28.42 43.53
CA THR A 125 -75.15 -27.71 43.35
C THR A 125 -74.75 -27.61 41.87
N MET A 126 -75.36 -28.44 41.02
CA MET A 126 -75.16 -28.42 39.58
C MET A 126 -76.36 -29.03 38.86
N VAL A 127 -76.78 -28.35 37.80
CA VAL A 127 -77.72 -28.88 36.81
C VAL A 127 -77.09 -28.72 35.44
N SER A 128 -77.04 -29.80 34.65
CA SER A 128 -76.45 -29.76 33.32
C SER A 128 -77.34 -29.00 32.33
N LYS A 129 -76.72 -28.23 31.44
CA LYS A 129 -77.42 -27.59 30.32
C LYS A 129 -77.60 -28.57 29.17
N THR A 130 -78.83 -28.77 28.74
CA THR A 130 -79.18 -29.60 27.59
C THR A 130 -79.01 -28.82 26.27
N LYS A 131 -79.15 -29.52 25.14
CA LYS A 131 -79.14 -28.96 23.78
C LYS A 131 -80.52 -29.10 23.16
N THR A 132 -81.48 -28.42 23.76
CA THR A 132 -82.90 -28.39 23.36
C THR A 132 -83.35 -26.96 23.08
N ARG A 133 -84.50 -26.82 22.42
CA ARG A 133 -85.17 -25.53 22.27
C ARG A 133 -85.59 -25.00 23.65
N TYR A 134 -86.08 -25.88 24.54
CA TYR A 134 -86.38 -25.55 25.94
C TYR A 134 -85.20 -24.84 26.65
N GLN A 135 -83.98 -25.38 26.57
CA GLN A 135 -82.82 -24.77 27.21
C GLN A 135 -82.40 -23.44 26.55
N GLN A 136 -82.57 -23.31 25.23
CA GLN A 136 -82.30 -22.04 24.53
C GLN A 136 -83.24 -20.93 25.01
N LEU A 137 -84.54 -21.23 25.17
CA LEU A 137 -85.52 -20.26 25.66
C LEU A 137 -85.19 -19.79 27.08
N ILE A 138 -84.77 -20.71 27.98
CA ILE A 138 -84.30 -20.36 29.33
C ILE A 138 -83.03 -19.50 29.30
N ASP A 139 -82.10 -19.81 28.39
CA ASP A 139 -80.85 -19.07 28.26
C ASP A 139 -81.05 -17.67 27.63
N GLU A 140 -82.09 -17.48 26.81
CA GLU A 140 -82.46 -16.22 26.13
C GLU A 140 -83.32 -15.29 27.01
N ASP A 141 -84.35 -15.82 27.69
CA ASP A 141 -85.26 -15.06 28.57
C ASP A 141 -85.65 -15.89 29.80
N GLY A 142 -84.91 -15.72 30.90
CA GLY A 142 -85.10 -16.46 32.14
C GLY A 142 -86.37 -16.11 32.93
N SER A 143 -87.22 -15.20 32.42
CA SER A 143 -88.48 -14.80 33.08
C SER A 143 -89.71 -15.58 32.61
N VAL A 144 -89.62 -16.26 31.46
CA VAL A 144 -90.72 -17.03 30.87
C VAL A 144 -90.47 -18.53 31.08
N VAL A 145 -91.44 -19.22 31.68
CA VAL A 145 -91.43 -20.69 31.79
C VAL A 145 -91.75 -21.27 30.40
N PRO A 146 -90.80 -21.93 29.71
CA PRO A 146 -91.07 -22.48 28.38
C PRO A 146 -91.98 -23.71 28.48
N ASP A 147 -92.66 -24.03 27.39
CA ASP A 147 -93.45 -25.26 27.28
C ASP A 147 -92.55 -26.51 27.41
N LEU A 148 -92.97 -27.47 28.24
CA LEU A 148 -92.25 -28.73 28.48
C LEU A 148 -92.12 -29.57 27.21
N SER A 149 -93.03 -29.41 26.24
CA SER A 149 -92.95 -30.11 24.95
C SER A 149 -91.64 -29.80 24.19
N GLU A 150 -91.06 -28.61 24.40
CA GLU A 150 -89.82 -28.15 23.77
C GLU A 150 -88.56 -28.91 24.26
N ILE A 151 -88.69 -29.77 25.28
CA ILE A 151 -87.63 -30.66 25.76
C ILE A 151 -87.25 -31.69 24.69
N HIS A 152 -88.20 -32.14 23.88
CA HIS A 152 -87.96 -33.12 22.81
C HIS A 152 -87.49 -32.47 21.50
N ASN A 153 -87.54 -31.13 21.40
CA ASN A 153 -87.02 -30.38 20.26
C ASN A 153 -85.50 -30.17 20.40
N LEU A 154 -84.72 -31.13 19.90
CA LEU A 154 -83.24 -31.13 20.01
C LEU A 154 -82.58 -30.13 19.05
N THR A 155 -81.73 -29.26 19.59
CA THR A 155 -80.93 -28.31 18.79
C THR A 155 -79.61 -28.92 18.36
N GLU A 156 -79.02 -29.80 19.16
CA GLU A 156 -77.85 -30.62 18.83
C GLU A 156 -78.04 -32.05 19.34
N TYR A 157 -77.78 -33.04 18.49
CA TYR A 157 -77.91 -34.47 18.80
C TYR A 157 -76.92 -35.29 17.97
N LEU A 158 -76.60 -36.50 18.41
CA LEU A 158 -75.74 -37.40 17.65
C LEU A 158 -76.48 -37.90 16.40
N GLY A 159 -75.80 -37.93 15.25
CA GLY A 159 -76.39 -38.30 13.96
C GLY A 159 -76.89 -37.11 13.13
N LYS A 160 -76.89 -35.88 13.69
CA LYS A 160 -77.27 -34.65 12.96
C LYS A 160 -76.35 -34.33 11.77
N GLY A 161 -75.06 -34.68 11.88
CA GLY A 161 -74.05 -34.43 10.85
C GLY A 161 -72.63 -34.68 11.34
N LYS A 162 -71.63 -34.55 10.46
CA LYS A 162 -70.21 -34.90 10.74
C LYS A 162 -69.63 -34.19 11.97
N HIS A 163 -70.09 -32.97 12.25
CA HIS A 163 -69.62 -32.17 13.37
C HIS A 163 -70.78 -31.82 14.31
N VAL A 164 -70.76 -32.38 15.52
CA VAL A 164 -71.69 -32.05 16.62
C VAL A 164 -71.05 -31.08 17.61
N ARG A 165 -71.87 -30.22 18.21
CA ARG A 165 -71.45 -29.23 19.21
C ARG A 165 -72.01 -29.55 20.60
N PRO A 166 -71.45 -30.54 21.32
CA PRO A 166 -71.87 -30.83 22.68
C PRO A 166 -71.60 -29.66 23.63
N TYR A 167 -72.42 -29.51 24.65
CA TYR A 167 -72.07 -28.72 25.83
C TYR A 167 -70.98 -29.46 26.61
N ILE A 168 -69.94 -28.76 27.06
CA ILE A 168 -68.85 -29.33 27.87
C ILE A 168 -68.68 -28.50 29.13
N SER A 169 -68.74 -29.16 30.29
CA SER A 169 -68.58 -28.50 31.57
C SER A 169 -67.14 -27.99 31.79
N LYS A 170 -66.99 -27.03 32.71
CA LYS A 170 -65.69 -26.77 33.36
C LYS A 170 -65.32 -27.98 34.22
N LYS A 171 -64.03 -28.14 34.53
CA LYS A 171 -63.59 -29.13 35.52
C LYS A 171 -64.06 -28.70 36.90
N ARG A 172 -64.85 -29.55 37.57
CA ARG A 172 -65.34 -29.31 38.94
C ARG A 172 -64.68 -30.32 39.88
N LYS A 173 -64.50 -29.95 41.15
CA LYS A 173 -64.08 -30.92 42.16
C LYS A 173 -65.26 -31.84 42.46
N LEU A 174 -64.97 -33.11 42.73
CA LEU A 174 -65.96 -34.00 43.33
C LEU A 174 -66.10 -33.65 44.81
N THR A 175 -67.33 -33.64 45.28
CA THR A 175 -67.67 -33.35 46.68
C THR A 175 -67.98 -34.67 47.38
N GLU A 176 -67.33 -34.96 48.49
CA GLU A 176 -67.68 -36.15 49.29
C GLU A 176 -69.09 -35.98 49.85
N GLY A 177 -69.93 -37.01 49.75
CA GLY A 177 -71.35 -36.98 50.13
C GLY A 177 -72.30 -36.49 49.05
N SER A 178 -71.83 -36.07 47.87
CA SER A 178 -72.74 -35.68 46.77
C SER A 178 -73.33 -36.88 46.04
N VAL A 179 -74.59 -36.74 45.62
CA VAL A 179 -75.32 -37.71 44.79
C VAL A 179 -75.47 -37.13 43.38
N LEU A 180 -75.05 -37.88 42.36
CA LEU A 180 -75.15 -37.46 40.96
C LEU A 180 -76.24 -38.27 40.25
N LEU A 181 -77.34 -37.62 39.87
CA LEU A 181 -78.46 -38.24 39.15
C LEU A 181 -78.37 -37.97 37.65
N PHE A 182 -78.27 -39.04 36.87
CA PHE A 182 -78.37 -39.06 35.41
C PHE A 182 -79.79 -39.43 34.99
N ALA A 183 -80.43 -38.59 34.18
CA ALA A 183 -81.83 -38.75 33.78
C ALA A 183 -82.01 -38.58 32.27
N THR A 184 -82.82 -39.45 31.67
CA THR A 184 -83.30 -39.30 30.28
C THR A 184 -84.56 -38.42 30.23
N SER A 185 -84.93 -37.96 29.03
CA SER A 185 -85.94 -36.91 28.84
C SER A 185 -87.32 -37.24 29.43
N ASN A 186 -87.74 -38.50 29.31
CA ASN A 186 -89.02 -38.98 29.82
C ASN A 186 -89.12 -38.98 31.35
N LEU A 187 -87.98 -38.87 32.06
CA LEU A 187 -87.94 -38.77 33.52
C LEU A 187 -87.96 -37.31 33.98
N TRP A 188 -86.94 -36.54 33.60
CA TRP A 188 -86.80 -35.16 34.09
C TRP A 188 -87.76 -34.17 33.41
N GLY A 189 -88.33 -34.52 32.26
CA GLY A 189 -89.37 -33.71 31.62
C GLY A 189 -90.74 -33.81 32.29
N ARG A 190 -90.95 -34.81 33.16
CA ARG A 190 -92.20 -35.03 33.88
C ARG A 190 -92.10 -34.73 35.38
N LEU A 191 -90.93 -34.97 35.97
CA LEU A 191 -90.67 -34.68 37.38
C LEU A 191 -90.12 -33.27 37.56
N SER A 192 -90.68 -32.54 38.51
CA SER A 192 -90.17 -31.25 38.95
C SER A 192 -88.87 -31.41 39.74
N GLU A 193 -88.04 -30.37 39.73
CA GLU A 193 -86.80 -30.36 40.50
C GLU A 193 -87.05 -30.51 42.02
N VAL A 194 -88.21 -30.06 42.51
CA VAL A 194 -88.61 -30.20 43.92
C VAL A 194 -88.94 -31.65 44.27
N GLU A 195 -89.68 -32.36 43.41
CA GLU A 195 -89.99 -33.79 43.63
C GLU A 195 -88.73 -34.66 43.61
N ILE A 196 -87.76 -34.34 42.76
CA ILE A 196 -86.46 -35.03 42.73
C ILE A 196 -85.68 -34.80 44.03
N LEU A 197 -85.71 -33.58 44.59
CA LEU A 197 -85.05 -33.29 45.88
C LEU A 197 -85.72 -34.03 47.04
N ASP A 198 -87.05 -33.98 47.12
CA ASP A 198 -87.82 -34.64 48.17
C ASP A 198 -87.63 -36.17 48.13
N ALA A 199 -87.64 -36.77 46.93
CA ALA A 199 -87.31 -38.19 46.78
C ALA A 199 -85.89 -38.53 47.25
N CYS A 200 -84.92 -37.64 47.03
CA CYS A 200 -83.54 -37.83 47.47
C CYS A 200 -83.38 -37.68 48.99
N GLU A 201 -84.15 -36.79 49.62
CA GLU A 201 -84.11 -36.56 51.08
C GLU A 201 -84.72 -37.72 51.86
N ASN A 202 -85.80 -38.31 51.34
CA ASN A 202 -86.53 -39.39 52.00
C ASN A 202 -85.85 -40.77 51.86
N ALA A 203 -84.94 -40.93 50.89
CA ALA A 203 -84.25 -42.19 50.61
C ALA A 203 -82.99 -42.37 51.47
N LYS A 204 -82.79 -43.57 52.03
CA LYS A 204 -81.57 -43.93 52.78
C LYS A 204 -80.52 -44.61 51.92
N THR A 205 -80.93 -45.18 50.79
CA THR A 205 -80.06 -45.87 49.85
C THR A 205 -80.32 -45.40 48.42
N ASP A 206 -79.33 -45.58 47.54
CA ASP A 206 -79.47 -45.23 46.11
C ASP A 206 -80.61 -46.02 45.43
N GLU A 207 -80.90 -47.24 45.91
CA GLU A 207 -82.00 -48.08 45.41
C GLU A 207 -83.36 -47.51 45.83
N GLU A 208 -83.55 -47.19 47.11
CA GLU A 208 -84.78 -46.55 47.60
C GLU A 208 -85.05 -45.21 46.88
N PHE A 209 -84.00 -44.46 46.55
CA PHE A 209 -84.12 -43.20 45.81
C PHE A 209 -84.61 -43.44 44.38
N LEU A 210 -84.02 -44.41 43.68
CA LEU A 210 -84.40 -44.78 42.33
C LEU A 210 -85.84 -45.34 42.29
N ASP A 211 -86.22 -46.18 43.25
CA ASP A 211 -87.58 -46.71 43.40
C ASP A 211 -88.59 -45.60 43.66
N SER A 212 -88.28 -44.64 44.53
CA SER A 212 -89.13 -43.48 44.81
C SER A 212 -89.35 -42.62 43.56
N ILE A 213 -88.29 -42.36 42.78
CA ILE A 213 -88.39 -41.67 41.48
C ILE A 213 -89.26 -42.46 40.50
N GLN A 214 -89.14 -43.79 40.48
CA GLN A 214 -89.91 -44.65 39.62
C GLN A 214 -91.41 -44.64 39.99
N GLU A 215 -91.74 -44.73 41.28
CA GLU A 215 -93.12 -44.64 41.77
C GLU A 215 -93.76 -43.29 41.44
N LEU A 216 -93.03 -42.18 41.65
CA LEU A 216 -93.48 -40.84 41.26
C LEU A 216 -93.77 -40.77 39.76
N LEU A 217 -92.86 -41.28 38.93
CA LEU A 217 -93.01 -41.29 37.48
C LEU A 217 -94.22 -42.11 37.03
N LEU A 218 -94.45 -43.28 37.65
CA LEU A 218 -95.62 -44.13 37.38
C LEU A 218 -96.94 -43.47 37.82
N SER A 219 -96.95 -42.72 38.93
CA SER A 219 -98.15 -42.00 39.40
C SER A 219 -98.62 -40.93 38.39
N LEU A 220 -97.69 -40.31 37.67
CA LEU A 220 -97.98 -39.33 36.62
C LEU A 220 -98.52 -39.98 35.33
N GLN A 221 -98.34 -41.29 35.15
CA GLN A 221 -98.85 -42.01 33.98
C GLN A 221 -100.38 -42.04 33.93
N GLU A 222 -101.05 -41.99 35.08
CA GLU A 222 -102.51 -42.01 35.16
C GLU A 222 -103.14 -40.62 34.90
N GLN A 223 -102.36 -39.55 35.09
CA GLN A 223 -102.82 -38.16 34.98
C GLN A 223 -102.59 -37.54 33.59
N ASP A 224 -101.57 -38.00 32.86
CA ASP A 224 -101.18 -37.43 31.58
C ASP A 224 -101.74 -38.23 30.38
N SER A 225 -102.16 -37.52 29.34
CA SER A 225 -102.71 -38.12 28.11
C SER A 225 -101.66 -38.88 27.29
N GLN A 226 -100.37 -38.59 27.52
CA GLN A 226 -99.25 -39.24 26.84
C GLN A 226 -98.63 -40.34 27.71
N LYS A 227 -98.67 -41.56 27.16
CA LYS A 227 -97.99 -42.74 27.69
C LYS A 227 -96.47 -42.52 27.85
N ILE A 228 -95.90 -42.95 28.97
CA ILE A 228 -94.46 -42.85 29.26
C ILE A 228 -93.69 -43.80 28.35
N GLY A 229 -92.73 -43.27 27.60
CA GLY A 229 -91.79 -44.04 26.77
C GLY A 229 -90.64 -44.62 27.60
N SER A 230 -89.57 -45.06 26.94
CA SER A 230 -88.39 -45.61 27.62
C SER A 230 -87.74 -44.54 28.50
N TYR A 231 -87.36 -44.92 29.73
CA TYR A 231 -86.67 -44.03 30.64
C TYR A 231 -85.54 -44.76 31.37
N THR A 232 -84.49 -44.00 31.71
CA THR A 232 -83.40 -44.49 32.52
C THR A 232 -83.03 -43.43 33.56
N ALA A 233 -82.91 -43.88 34.80
CA ALA A 233 -82.40 -43.13 35.93
C ALA A 233 -81.12 -43.82 36.42
N ALA A 234 -80.05 -43.06 36.68
CA ALA A 234 -78.88 -43.62 37.31
C ALA A 234 -78.29 -42.68 38.34
N VAL A 235 -77.88 -43.24 39.47
CA VAL A 235 -77.39 -42.53 40.63
C VAL A 235 -75.95 -42.94 40.89
N LEU A 236 -75.08 -41.94 40.98
CA LEU A 236 -73.69 -42.09 41.37
C LEU A 236 -73.48 -41.40 42.72
N SER A 237 -73.34 -42.19 43.78
CA SER A 237 -73.05 -41.71 45.12
C SER A 237 -71.55 -41.61 45.38
N VAL A 238 -71.11 -40.40 45.80
CA VAL A 238 -69.70 -40.06 46.02
C VAL A 238 -69.35 -40.20 47.49
N GLU A 239 -69.08 -41.43 47.96
CA GLU A 239 -68.77 -41.67 49.37
C GLU A 239 -67.37 -41.19 49.78
N LYS A 240 -66.36 -41.40 48.93
CA LYS A 240 -64.96 -41.01 49.23
C LYS A 240 -64.21 -40.57 47.99
N VAL A 241 -63.59 -39.39 48.05
CA VAL A 241 -62.83 -38.78 46.95
C VAL A 241 -61.33 -39.00 47.18
N PHE A 242 -60.55 -39.07 46.10
CA PHE A 242 -59.09 -39.16 46.20
C PHE A 242 -58.49 -37.77 46.46
N HIS A 243 -57.69 -37.63 47.52
CA HIS A 243 -56.97 -36.39 47.83
C HIS A 243 -55.52 -36.47 47.33
N GLU A 244 -55.12 -35.58 46.43
CA GLU A 244 -53.72 -35.46 45.99
C GLU A 244 -52.84 -34.82 47.08
N ASP A 245 -51.64 -35.34 47.29
CA ASP A 245 -50.64 -34.78 48.23
C ASP A 245 -50.04 -33.47 47.67
N VAL A 246 -50.73 -32.35 47.92
CA VAL A 246 -50.42 -31.00 47.43
C VAL A 246 -49.03 -30.51 47.84
N GLN A 247 -48.43 -31.08 48.90
CA GLN A 247 -47.13 -30.61 49.40
C GLN A 247 -45.96 -30.91 48.46
N LYS A 248 -45.99 -32.05 47.74
CA LYS A 248 -44.91 -32.43 46.82
C LYS A 248 -44.83 -31.50 45.60
N GLU A 249 -45.97 -31.09 45.05
CA GLU A 249 -46.01 -30.17 43.91
C GLU A 249 -45.54 -28.76 44.27
N LYS A 250 -45.95 -28.22 45.42
CA LYS A 250 -45.53 -26.89 45.88
C LYS A 250 -44.02 -26.82 46.14
N LYS A 251 -43.43 -27.88 46.72
CA LYS A 251 -41.97 -27.98 46.92
C LYS A 251 -41.18 -28.07 45.61
N LYS A 252 -41.72 -28.72 44.58
CA LYS A 252 -41.09 -28.77 43.25
C LYS A 252 -41.10 -27.40 42.56
N LYS A 253 -42.25 -26.69 42.60
CA LYS A 253 -42.37 -25.33 42.03
C LYS A 253 -41.45 -24.32 42.72
N ARG A 254 -41.29 -24.37 44.05
CA ARG A 254 -40.33 -23.51 44.76
C ARG A 254 -38.87 -23.75 44.36
N ARG A 255 -38.45 -25.01 44.20
CA ARG A 255 -37.09 -25.34 43.74
C ARG A 255 -36.83 -24.84 42.31
N ILE A 256 -37.81 -24.97 41.43
CA ILE A 256 -37.73 -24.44 40.05
C ILE A 256 -37.61 -22.91 40.07
N LEU A 257 -38.39 -22.22 40.90
CA LEU A 257 -38.31 -20.75 41.02
C LEU A 257 -36.94 -20.29 41.51
N ILE A 258 -36.38 -20.94 42.54
CA ILE A 258 -35.03 -20.63 43.06
C ILE A 258 -33.96 -20.86 41.98
N ALA A 259 -34.06 -21.96 41.22
CA ALA A 259 -33.14 -22.23 40.12
C ALA A 259 -33.22 -21.17 39.02
N ILE A 260 -34.43 -20.70 38.67
CA ILE A 260 -34.62 -19.62 37.69
C ILE A 260 -34.00 -18.31 38.20
N VAL A 261 -34.23 -17.95 39.46
CA VAL A 261 -33.65 -16.72 40.05
C VAL A 261 -32.12 -16.80 40.07
N ALA A 262 -31.55 -17.94 40.48
CA ALA A 262 -30.10 -18.15 40.45
C ALA A 262 -29.52 -18.04 39.04
N PHE A 263 -30.21 -18.59 38.03
CA PHE A 263 -29.81 -18.48 36.64
C PHE A 263 -29.83 -17.03 36.13
N ILE A 264 -30.86 -16.25 36.48
CA ILE A 264 -30.94 -14.82 36.14
C ILE A 264 -29.78 -14.05 36.78
N ILE A 265 -29.44 -14.32 38.04
CA ILE A 265 -28.30 -13.68 38.71
C ILE A 265 -26.99 -13.99 37.99
N ILE A 266 -26.76 -15.24 37.58
CA ILE A 266 -25.57 -15.63 36.81
C ILE A 266 -25.50 -14.88 35.47
N LEU A 267 -26.62 -14.80 34.74
CA LEU A 267 -26.69 -14.02 33.50
C LEU A 267 -26.37 -12.53 33.73
N LEU A 268 -26.84 -11.96 34.84
CA LEU A 268 -26.60 -10.56 35.18
C LEU A 268 -25.11 -10.30 35.49
N VAL A 269 -24.46 -11.22 36.22
CA VAL A 269 -23.00 -11.14 36.47
C VAL A 269 -22.21 -11.27 35.16
N LEU A 270 -22.57 -12.21 34.28
CA LEU A 270 -21.92 -12.35 32.97
C LEU A 270 -22.11 -11.10 32.10
N LEU A 271 -23.29 -10.48 32.13
CA LEU A 271 -23.57 -9.24 31.40
C LEU A 271 -22.73 -8.08 31.94
N ILE A 272 -22.61 -7.93 33.26
CA ILE A 272 -21.76 -6.89 33.87
C ILE A 272 -20.29 -7.11 33.48
N ALA A 273 -19.79 -8.34 33.59
CA ALA A 273 -18.42 -8.68 33.18
C ALA A 273 -18.18 -8.36 31.69
N PHE A 274 -19.13 -8.71 30.82
CA PHE A 274 -19.08 -8.41 29.39
C PHE A 274 -19.01 -6.90 29.11
N LEU A 275 -19.82 -6.08 29.79
CA LEU A 275 -19.81 -4.63 29.66
C LEU A 275 -18.52 -4.01 30.20
N ALA A 276 -17.98 -4.52 31.30
CA ALA A 276 -16.72 -4.07 31.88
C ALA A 276 -15.53 -4.34 30.94
N ILE A 277 -15.45 -5.54 30.36
CA ILE A 277 -14.44 -5.88 29.35
C ILE A 277 -14.54 -4.94 28.15
N ARG A 278 -15.77 -4.67 27.67
CA ARG A 278 -16.02 -3.76 26.55
C ARG A 278 -15.59 -2.32 26.84
N ALA A 279 -15.77 -1.86 28.08
CA ALA A 279 -15.36 -0.53 28.51
C ALA A 279 -13.83 -0.42 28.60
N MET A 280 -13.19 -1.46 29.17
CA MET A 280 -11.73 -1.53 29.31
C MET A 280 -11.03 -1.56 27.93
N ASP A 281 -11.49 -2.40 27.01
CA ASP A 281 -10.93 -2.48 25.65
C ASP A 281 -11.04 -1.13 24.93
N ARG A 282 -12.20 -0.45 25.03
CA ARG A 282 -12.38 0.89 24.44
C ARG A 282 -11.45 1.93 25.04
N SER A 283 -11.19 1.87 26.35
CA SER A 283 -10.25 2.78 27.00
C SER A 283 -8.83 2.57 26.48
N ARG A 284 -8.38 1.32 26.35
CA ARG A 284 -7.04 0.98 25.85
C ARG A 284 -6.85 1.35 24.39
N ILE A 285 -7.84 1.05 23.54
CA ILE A 285 -7.81 1.45 22.12
C ILE A 285 -7.70 2.97 21.99
N ARG A 286 -8.41 3.73 22.84
CA ARG A 286 -8.31 5.19 22.84
C ARG A 286 -6.93 5.66 23.26
N GLU A 287 -6.37 5.10 24.31
CA GLU A 287 -5.03 5.44 24.79
C GLU A 287 -3.97 5.19 23.70
N ILE A 288 -4.04 4.03 23.02
CA ILE A 288 -3.15 3.72 21.89
C ILE A 288 -3.33 4.72 20.74
N ARG A 289 -4.57 5.09 20.40
CA ARG A 289 -4.84 6.12 19.37
C ARG A 289 -4.30 7.49 19.76
N GLU A 290 -4.34 7.87 21.04
CA GLU A 290 -3.73 9.13 21.51
C GLU A 290 -2.22 9.13 21.31
N TYR A 291 -1.55 7.99 21.52
CA TYR A 291 -0.13 7.83 21.19
C TYR A 291 0.13 7.85 19.67
N ASP A 292 -0.74 7.21 18.87
CA ASP A 292 -0.67 7.26 17.40
C ASP A 292 -0.77 8.69 16.88
N GLU A 293 -1.75 9.46 17.37
CA GLU A 293 -1.94 10.87 17.00
C GLU A 293 -0.73 11.73 17.36
N LYS A 294 -0.12 11.52 18.54
CA LYS A 294 1.13 12.19 18.90
C LYS A 294 2.29 11.78 18.01
N GLY A 295 2.39 10.50 17.67
CA GLY A 295 3.40 9.98 16.73
C GLY A 295 3.30 10.65 15.35
N ILE A 296 2.08 10.80 14.84
CA ILE A 296 1.79 11.54 13.60
C ILE A 296 2.22 13.01 13.74
N GLN A 297 1.80 13.70 14.81
CA GLN A 297 2.18 15.09 15.05
C GLN A 297 3.70 15.30 15.12
N TYR A 298 4.43 14.41 15.82
CA TYR A 298 5.88 14.50 15.86
C TYR A 298 6.54 14.22 14.51
N THR A 299 5.94 13.36 13.69
CA THR A 299 6.39 13.13 12.30
C THR A 299 6.17 14.37 11.45
N GLU A 300 5.04 15.07 11.59
CA GLU A 300 4.76 16.35 10.93
C GLU A 300 5.76 17.45 11.35
N TYR A 301 6.27 17.39 12.58
CA TYR A 301 7.32 18.28 13.07
C TYR A 301 8.74 17.78 12.76
N GLU A 302 8.89 16.77 11.90
CA GLU A 302 10.18 16.15 11.52
C GLU A 302 10.99 15.66 12.74
N ASN A 303 10.30 15.38 13.85
CA ASN A 303 10.91 14.89 15.08
C ASN A 303 10.74 13.36 15.19
N TYR A 304 11.46 12.65 14.32
CA TYR A 304 11.34 11.21 14.17
C TYR A 304 11.76 10.42 15.41
N THR A 305 12.71 10.92 16.19
CA THR A 305 13.13 10.29 17.46
C THR A 305 12.02 10.29 18.51
N LYS A 306 11.29 11.40 18.65
CA LYS A 306 10.12 11.45 19.53
C LYS A 306 8.96 10.64 18.99
N ALA A 307 8.71 10.71 17.68
CA ALA A 307 7.66 9.91 17.03
C ALA A 307 7.89 8.42 17.31
N LEU A 308 9.12 7.93 17.12
CA LEU A 308 9.50 6.56 17.44
C LEU A 308 9.20 6.21 18.90
N SER A 309 9.58 7.08 19.85
CA SER A 309 9.30 6.83 21.27
C SER A 309 7.82 6.77 21.62
N GLU A 310 6.97 7.58 20.97
CA GLU A 310 5.52 7.50 21.16
C GLU A 310 4.96 6.19 20.59
N TYR A 311 5.44 5.73 19.43
CA TYR A 311 5.02 4.45 18.86
C TYR A 311 5.52 3.24 19.66
N GLU A 312 6.72 3.31 20.26
CA GLU A 312 7.19 2.29 21.22
C GLU A 312 6.27 2.19 22.44
N GLN A 313 5.85 3.33 23.01
CA GLN A 313 4.87 3.36 24.10
C GLN A 313 3.51 2.84 23.66
N ALA A 314 3.06 3.19 22.45
CA ALA A 314 1.84 2.66 21.86
C ALA A 314 1.90 1.12 21.76
N LEU A 315 3.01 0.58 21.28
CA LEU A 315 3.21 -0.86 21.10
C LEU A 315 3.16 -1.61 22.45
N GLU A 316 3.78 -1.09 23.51
CA GLU A 316 3.67 -1.69 24.86
C GLU A 316 2.22 -1.74 25.38
N LEU A 317 1.40 -0.77 25.00
CA LEU A 317 -0.03 -0.77 25.33
C LEU A 317 -0.81 -1.77 24.49
N THR A 318 -0.38 -2.02 23.24
CA THR A 318 -1.00 -3.04 22.39
C THR A 318 -0.84 -4.45 22.94
N ASP A 319 0.28 -4.78 23.59
CA ASP A 319 0.48 -6.10 24.24
C ASP A 319 -0.53 -6.39 25.35
N LYS A 320 -1.09 -5.33 25.94
CA LYS A 320 -2.13 -5.43 26.96
C LYS A 320 -3.51 -5.65 26.34
N LEU A 321 -3.69 -5.51 25.03
CA LEU A 321 -4.95 -5.83 24.37
C LEU A 321 -5.12 -7.35 24.26
N SER A 322 -6.20 -7.87 24.84
CA SER A 322 -6.56 -9.27 24.59
C SER A 322 -7.10 -9.42 23.17
N LEU A 323 -6.62 -10.43 22.45
CA LEU A 323 -7.16 -10.88 21.16
C LEU A 323 -8.06 -12.12 21.31
N HIS A 324 -8.23 -12.63 22.53
CA HIS A 324 -9.06 -13.81 22.80
C HIS A 324 -10.54 -13.45 22.95
N ASN A 325 -10.84 -12.17 23.22
CA ASN A 325 -12.20 -11.66 23.26
C ASN A 325 -12.61 -11.17 21.86
N PHE A 326 -13.76 -11.66 21.38
CA PHE A 326 -14.27 -11.39 20.02
C PHE A 326 -14.60 -9.92 19.73
N GLN A 327 -14.55 -9.05 20.75
CA GLN A 327 -14.90 -7.65 20.60
C GLN A 327 -13.74 -6.87 19.97
N TYR A 328 -14.07 -6.12 18.93
CA TYR A 328 -13.13 -5.23 18.23
C TYR A 328 -11.89 -5.97 17.70
N ILE A 329 -11.96 -7.28 17.42
CA ILE A 329 -10.79 -8.06 16.99
C ILE A 329 -10.14 -7.43 15.75
N ASP A 330 -10.94 -7.08 14.74
CA ASP A 330 -10.42 -6.54 13.50
C ASP A 330 -9.78 -5.16 13.73
N GLU A 331 -10.46 -4.27 14.46
CA GLU A 331 -9.93 -2.96 14.83
C GLU A 331 -8.66 -3.05 15.68
N LYS A 332 -8.57 -4.01 16.62
CA LYS A 332 -7.37 -4.23 17.43
C LYS A 332 -6.21 -4.72 16.58
N LYS A 333 -6.46 -5.66 15.67
CA LYS A 333 -5.43 -6.21 14.77
C LYS A 333 -4.90 -5.13 13.85
N GLU A 334 -5.78 -4.39 13.20
CA GLU A 334 -5.44 -3.27 12.33
C GLU A 334 -4.64 -2.20 13.09
N LEU A 335 -5.06 -1.86 14.31
CA LEU A 335 -4.33 -0.91 15.15
C LEU A 335 -2.94 -1.43 15.55
N ILE A 336 -2.80 -2.71 15.90
CA ILE A 336 -1.51 -3.34 16.22
C ILE A 336 -0.58 -3.29 14.99
N GLU A 337 -1.09 -3.70 13.83
CA GLU A 337 -0.36 -3.73 12.57
C GLU A 337 0.12 -2.32 12.19
N ASN A 338 -0.79 -1.34 12.16
CA ASN A 338 -0.46 0.05 11.85
C ASN A 338 0.60 0.64 12.79
N ILE A 339 0.49 0.42 14.10
CA ILE A 339 1.48 0.92 15.07
C ILE A 339 2.84 0.24 14.88
N THR A 340 2.83 -1.07 14.64
CA THR A 340 4.05 -1.85 14.42
C THR A 340 4.76 -1.38 13.16
N ASP A 341 4.03 -1.26 12.05
CA ASP A 341 4.56 -0.82 10.76
C ASP A 341 5.16 0.59 10.84
N LYS A 342 4.46 1.54 11.50
CA LYS A 342 4.96 2.91 11.72
C LYS A 342 6.24 2.94 12.56
N LYS A 343 6.29 2.14 13.63
CA LYS A 343 7.47 2.02 14.51
C LYS A 343 8.66 1.38 13.79
N ASP A 344 8.42 0.32 13.03
CA ASP A 344 9.47 -0.37 12.26
C ASP A 344 9.99 0.52 11.12
N LEU A 345 9.12 1.29 10.46
CA LEU A 345 9.51 2.29 9.47
C LEU A 345 10.44 3.36 10.07
N LEU A 346 10.12 3.89 11.25
CA LEU A 346 11.00 4.87 11.93
C LEU A 346 12.29 4.23 12.47
N THR A 347 12.28 2.94 12.80
CA THR A 347 13.51 2.21 13.13
C THR A 347 14.40 2.06 11.89
N MET A 348 13.81 1.73 10.75
CA MET A 348 14.50 1.68 9.45
C MET A 348 15.07 3.05 9.06
N LEU A 349 14.36 4.14 9.38
CA LEU A 349 14.88 5.50 9.21
C LEU A 349 16.16 5.73 10.02
N GLN A 350 16.21 5.31 11.29
CA GLN A 350 17.43 5.42 12.10
C GLN A 350 18.59 4.62 11.49
N GLU A 351 18.32 3.43 10.95
CA GLU A 351 19.33 2.64 10.23
C GLU A 351 19.79 3.34 8.94
N GLY A 352 18.87 3.98 8.21
CA GLY A 352 19.15 4.78 7.01
C GLY A 352 20.00 6.01 7.32
N GLU A 353 19.66 6.75 8.38
CA GLU A 353 20.43 7.89 8.88
C GLU A 353 21.84 7.47 9.31
N ALA A 354 21.97 6.33 9.99
CA ALA A 354 23.26 5.78 10.40
C ALA A 354 24.11 5.35 9.19
N ALA A 355 23.52 4.70 8.18
CA ALA A 355 24.20 4.34 6.94
C ALA A 355 24.68 5.59 6.17
N LEU A 356 23.82 6.61 6.09
CA LEU A 356 24.15 7.89 5.44
C LEU A 356 25.31 8.61 6.17
N ALA A 357 25.24 8.71 7.49
CA ALA A 357 26.31 9.28 8.31
C ALA A 357 27.62 8.48 8.22
N GLY A 358 27.50 7.15 8.06
CA GLY A 358 28.62 6.24 7.81
C GLY A 358 29.20 6.31 6.40
N LYS A 359 28.66 7.15 5.51
CA LYS A 359 29.00 7.26 4.08
C LYS A 359 28.80 5.95 3.29
N ASP A 360 27.99 5.02 3.79
CA ASP A 360 27.55 3.84 3.03
C ASP A 360 26.33 4.21 2.18
N TYR A 361 26.61 4.93 1.09
CA TYR A 361 25.57 5.49 0.21
C TYR A 361 24.74 4.41 -0.49
N GLU A 362 25.32 3.23 -0.74
CA GLU A 362 24.59 2.10 -1.38
C GLU A 362 23.57 1.49 -0.42
N GLN A 363 23.95 1.26 0.84
CA GLN A 363 23.01 0.78 1.85
C GLN A 363 21.96 1.85 2.17
N ALA A 364 22.40 3.11 2.37
CA ALA A 364 21.50 4.23 2.65
C ALA A 364 20.46 4.40 1.54
N LYS A 365 20.86 4.34 0.26
CA LYS A 365 19.95 4.42 -0.88
C LYS A 365 18.85 3.36 -0.80
N LYS A 366 19.21 2.10 -0.57
CA LYS A 366 18.24 1.00 -0.48
C LYS A 366 17.24 1.20 0.66
N LEU A 367 17.73 1.61 1.83
CA LEU A 367 16.89 1.89 2.99
C LEU A 367 15.94 3.06 2.70
N TYR A 368 16.43 4.19 2.20
CA TYR A 368 15.59 5.35 1.89
C TYR A 368 14.60 5.09 0.73
N GLU A 369 14.93 4.27 -0.27
CA GLU A 369 13.98 3.82 -1.29
C GLU A 369 12.85 2.99 -0.69
N GLN A 370 13.15 2.16 0.30
CA GLN A 370 12.16 1.36 1.03
C GLN A 370 11.31 2.26 1.94
N ILE A 371 11.95 3.13 2.74
CA ILE A 371 11.29 4.11 3.61
C ILE A 371 10.31 4.96 2.82
N GLN A 372 10.72 5.48 1.65
CA GLN A 372 9.85 6.32 0.81
C GLN A 372 8.58 5.57 0.36
N ARG A 373 8.70 4.28 0.00
CA ARG A 373 7.56 3.45 -0.44
C ARG A 373 6.64 3.11 0.72
N GLU A 374 7.21 2.71 1.85
CA GLU A 374 6.44 2.34 3.05
C GLU A 374 5.77 3.55 3.69
N ALA A 375 6.44 4.71 3.74
CA ALA A 375 5.85 5.97 4.17
C ALA A 375 4.66 6.38 3.30
N ALA A 376 4.71 6.13 1.98
CA ALA A 376 3.58 6.37 1.09
C ALA A 376 2.40 5.41 1.35
N TYR A 377 2.69 4.16 1.71
CA TYR A 377 1.67 3.16 2.06
C TYR A 377 0.99 3.49 3.40
N LEU A 378 1.76 3.98 4.38
CA LEU A 378 1.27 4.37 5.71
C LEU A 378 0.73 5.81 5.78
N GLU A 379 0.64 6.51 4.65
CA GLU A 379 0.18 7.90 4.55
C GLU A 379 1.00 8.90 5.40
N MET A 380 2.30 8.63 5.60
CA MET A 380 3.25 9.49 6.31
C MET A 380 3.96 10.46 5.35
N ASP A 381 3.19 11.36 4.74
CA ASP A 381 3.68 12.29 3.70
C ASP A 381 4.93 13.10 4.09
N PRO A 382 5.06 13.66 5.32
CA PRO A 382 6.26 14.39 5.72
C PRO A 382 7.53 13.53 5.65
N LEU A 383 7.45 12.28 6.13
CA LEU A 383 8.58 11.34 6.10
C LEU A 383 8.91 10.89 4.67
N LYS A 384 7.89 10.73 3.82
CA LYS A 384 8.07 10.37 2.41
C LYS A 384 8.82 11.47 1.64
N GLU A 385 8.49 12.74 1.86
CA GLU A 385 9.20 13.85 1.21
C GLU A 385 10.61 14.04 1.80
N ASP A 386 10.82 13.89 3.11
CA ASP A 386 12.17 13.87 3.70
C ASP A 386 13.05 12.76 3.10
N ALA A 387 12.51 11.53 3.02
CA ALA A 387 13.20 10.41 2.38
C ALA A 387 13.55 10.69 0.91
N ARG A 388 12.70 11.44 0.19
CA ARG A 388 12.96 11.87 -1.19
C ARG A 388 14.12 12.85 -1.27
N GLU A 389 14.18 13.82 -0.37
CA GLU A 389 15.28 14.79 -0.29
C GLU A 389 16.60 14.07 0.04
N LYS A 390 16.55 13.13 0.99
CA LYS A 390 17.71 12.28 1.35
C LYS A 390 18.18 11.40 0.18
N LEU A 391 17.27 10.85 -0.61
CA LEU A 391 17.65 10.12 -1.84
C LEU A 391 18.35 11.00 -2.87
N ALA A 392 17.94 12.26 -3.00
CA ALA A 392 18.60 13.22 -3.89
C ALA A 392 20.00 13.59 -3.38
N GLU A 393 20.15 13.78 -2.06
CA GLU A 393 21.44 13.99 -1.39
C GLU A 393 22.38 12.80 -1.61
N ILE A 394 21.90 11.57 -1.37
CA ILE A 394 22.63 10.32 -1.60
C ILE A 394 23.06 10.19 -3.07
N ALA A 395 22.17 10.48 -4.01
CA ALA A 395 22.48 10.45 -5.44
C ALA A 395 23.63 11.39 -5.82
N ALA A 396 23.61 12.61 -5.28
CA ALA A 396 24.68 13.58 -5.51
C ALA A 396 26.01 13.12 -4.89
N HIS A 397 26.03 12.53 -3.69
CA HIS A 397 27.25 11.96 -3.11
C HIS A 397 27.82 10.79 -3.94
N MET A 398 26.98 9.90 -4.44
CA MET A 398 27.42 8.82 -5.33
C MET A 398 28.00 9.37 -6.64
N GLU A 399 27.39 10.42 -7.21
CA GLU A 399 27.91 11.08 -8.42
C GLU A 399 29.26 11.76 -8.17
N ILE A 400 29.44 12.42 -7.02
CA ILE A 400 30.72 13.00 -6.60
C ILE A 400 31.80 11.91 -6.53
N ALA A 401 31.52 10.78 -5.88
CA ALA A 401 32.46 9.67 -5.76
C ALA A 401 32.82 9.07 -7.13
N GLN A 402 31.85 8.99 -8.05
CA GLN A 402 32.09 8.52 -9.42
C GLN A 402 32.99 9.49 -10.22
N LEU A 403 32.72 10.80 -10.15
CA LEU A 403 33.52 11.83 -10.81
C LEU A 403 34.94 11.89 -10.24
N GLU A 404 35.08 11.73 -8.93
CA GLU A 404 36.38 11.62 -8.26
C GLU A 404 37.17 10.42 -8.77
N LEU A 405 36.54 9.24 -8.84
CA LEU A 405 37.19 8.02 -9.36
C LEU A 405 37.60 8.17 -10.82
N LEU A 406 36.75 8.80 -11.65
CA LEU A 406 37.07 9.07 -13.05
C LEU A 406 38.21 10.09 -13.18
N GLY A 407 38.23 11.12 -12.34
CA GLY A 407 39.32 12.09 -12.24
C GLY A 407 40.64 11.43 -11.83
N ASP A 408 40.61 10.54 -10.84
CA ASP A 408 41.78 9.76 -10.39
C ASP A 408 42.30 8.85 -11.51
N MET A 409 41.41 8.25 -12.30
CA MET A 409 41.77 7.43 -13.46
C MET A 409 42.45 8.27 -14.55
N TYR A 410 41.92 9.44 -14.90
CA TYR A 410 42.57 10.35 -15.85
C TYR A 410 43.91 10.90 -15.33
N ALA A 411 43.98 11.19 -14.03
CA ALA A 411 45.22 11.60 -13.38
C ALA A 411 46.30 10.51 -13.48
N SER A 412 45.92 9.24 -13.31
CA SER A 412 46.84 8.09 -13.41
C SER A 412 47.38 7.85 -14.83
N THR A 413 46.66 8.31 -15.86
CA THR A 413 47.05 8.22 -17.28
C THR A 413 47.72 9.49 -17.79
N GLU A 414 48.07 10.43 -16.89
CA GLU A 414 48.68 11.74 -17.19
C GLU A 414 47.82 12.66 -18.08
N GLU A 415 46.52 12.36 -18.20
CA GLU A 415 45.55 13.19 -18.91
C GLU A 415 45.04 14.32 -18.00
N TYR A 416 45.96 15.19 -17.57
CA TYR A 416 45.70 16.22 -16.56
C TYR A 416 44.54 17.16 -16.89
N GLY A 417 44.27 17.43 -18.17
CA GLY A 417 43.13 18.27 -18.58
C GLY A 417 41.78 17.59 -18.30
N ASN A 418 41.65 16.31 -18.65
CA ASN A 418 40.44 15.52 -18.42
C ASN A 418 40.23 15.27 -16.92
N ALA A 419 41.31 15.03 -16.16
CA ALA A 419 41.25 14.89 -14.71
C ALA A 419 40.70 16.17 -14.04
N LEU A 420 41.17 17.35 -14.44
CA LEU A 420 40.69 18.63 -13.93
C LEU A 420 39.21 18.87 -14.25
N GLU A 421 38.75 18.51 -15.44
CA GLU A 421 37.34 18.63 -15.82
C GLU A 421 36.44 17.81 -14.89
N GLN A 422 36.80 16.53 -14.63
CA GLN A 422 36.01 15.68 -13.73
C GLN A 422 36.03 16.18 -12.28
N TYR A 423 37.18 16.62 -11.77
CA TYR A 423 37.26 17.19 -10.42
C TYR A 423 36.51 18.51 -10.29
N GLU A 424 36.51 19.37 -11.32
CA GLU A 424 35.74 20.62 -11.30
C GLU A 424 34.22 20.35 -11.33
N SER A 425 33.77 19.35 -12.09
CA SER A 425 32.39 18.86 -12.04
C SER A 425 32.03 18.33 -10.65
N ALA A 426 32.91 17.55 -10.02
CA ALA A 426 32.70 17.06 -8.66
C ALA A 426 32.65 18.20 -7.63
N LEU A 427 33.51 19.23 -7.77
CA LEU A 427 33.50 20.42 -6.91
C LEU A 427 32.19 21.20 -6.99
N LYS A 428 31.59 21.28 -8.18
CA LYS A 428 30.28 21.92 -8.34
C LYS A 428 29.20 21.16 -7.57
N LEU A 429 29.20 19.83 -7.61
CA LEU A 429 28.25 18.98 -6.88
C LEU A 429 28.49 19.04 -5.36
N THR A 430 29.74 18.96 -4.89
CA THR A 430 30.04 19.11 -3.44
C THR A 430 29.52 20.44 -2.88
N SER A 431 29.58 21.52 -3.68
CA SER A 431 29.03 22.82 -3.30
C SER A 431 27.49 22.83 -3.22
N GLN A 432 26.82 21.98 -4.00
CA GLN A 432 25.35 21.85 -3.97
C GLN A 432 24.87 21.06 -2.75
N VAL A 433 25.59 20.01 -2.35
CA VAL A 433 25.28 19.21 -1.15
C VAL A 433 25.93 19.75 0.13
N SER A 434 26.66 20.87 0.06
CA SER A 434 27.39 21.46 1.18
C SER A 434 28.40 20.52 1.86
N ASP A 435 28.97 19.56 1.11
CA ASP A 435 29.99 18.64 1.60
C ASP A 435 31.37 19.30 1.57
N LEU A 436 31.66 20.06 2.64
CA LEU A 436 32.91 20.81 2.78
C LEU A 436 34.15 19.89 2.90
N GLU A 437 33.98 18.66 3.41
CA GLU A 437 35.07 17.71 3.55
C GLU A 437 35.48 17.19 2.17
N ALA A 438 34.53 16.68 1.38
CA ALA A 438 34.79 16.24 0.02
C ALA A 438 35.27 17.41 -0.86
N GLN A 439 34.72 18.60 -0.67
CA GLN A 439 35.18 19.80 -1.39
C GLN A 439 36.67 20.09 -1.13
N ALA A 440 37.11 20.02 0.13
CA ALA A 440 38.52 20.24 0.48
C ALA A 440 39.43 19.14 -0.09
N GLN A 441 39.00 17.88 -0.03
CA GLN A 441 39.75 16.74 -0.57
C GLN A 441 39.94 16.85 -2.09
N ILE A 442 38.86 17.16 -2.82
CA ILE A 442 38.91 17.32 -4.28
C ILE A 442 39.70 18.58 -4.66
N GLN A 443 39.62 19.68 -3.90
CA GLN A 443 40.47 20.85 -4.12
C GLN A 443 41.96 20.55 -3.96
N ALA A 444 42.34 19.71 -2.99
CA ALA A 444 43.73 19.27 -2.84
C ALA A 444 44.19 18.46 -4.07
N LYS A 445 43.34 17.55 -4.58
CA LYS A 445 43.62 16.81 -5.82
C LYS A 445 43.77 17.75 -7.02
N VAL A 446 42.89 18.75 -7.17
CA VAL A 446 43.00 19.78 -8.22
C VAL A 446 44.32 20.54 -8.12
N PHE A 447 44.74 20.91 -6.92
CA PHE A 447 46.02 21.60 -6.69
C PHE A 447 47.20 20.72 -7.11
N ASP A 448 47.23 19.45 -6.69
CA ASP A 448 48.28 18.49 -7.05
C ASP A 448 48.37 18.28 -8.56
N ILE A 449 47.23 18.14 -9.25
CA ILE A 449 47.20 18.00 -10.72
C ILE A 449 47.68 19.27 -11.42
N ARG A 450 47.28 20.46 -10.96
CA ARG A 450 47.79 21.73 -11.51
C ARG A 450 49.29 21.88 -11.32
N GLN A 451 49.84 21.42 -10.19
CA GLN A 451 51.28 21.39 -9.96
C GLN A 451 51.99 20.43 -10.94
N LYS A 452 51.50 19.19 -11.08
CA LYS A 452 52.04 18.22 -12.05
C LYS A 452 51.95 18.71 -13.49
N GLN A 453 50.86 19.39 -13.86
CA GLN A 453 50.70 20.00 -15.18
C GLN A 453 51.73 21.10 -15.44
N LYS A 454 52.02 21.93 -14.42
CA LYS A 454 53.06 22.97 -14.50
C LYS A 454 54.45 22.37 -14.64
N GLU A 455 54.78 21.34 -13.87
CA GLU A 455 56.05 20.61 -13.97
C GLU A 455 56.21 19.95 -15.35
N ALA A 456 55.16 19.31 -15.87
CA ALA A 456 55.17 18.73 -17.22
C ALA A 456 55.32 19.79 -18.33
N ALA A 457 54.72 20.98 -18.16
CA ALA A 457 54.89 22.10 -19.09
C ALA A 457 56.32 22.66 -19.05
N GLN A 458 56.90 22.81 -17.86
CA GLN A 458 58.29 23.24 -17.67
C GLN A 458 59.29 22.23 -18.26
N ALA A 459 59.08 20.93 -18.06
CA ALA A 459 59.88 19.88 -18.68
C ALA A 459 59.79 19.91 -20.22
N LYS A 460 58.60 20.12 -20.79
CA LYS A 460 58.41 20.31 -22.24
C LYS A 460 59.08 21.58 -22.77
N GLN A 461 59.13 22.65 -21.97
CA GLN A 461 59.79 23.90 -22.33
C GLN A 461 61.32 23.79 -22.26
N ALA A 462 61.87 23.17 -21.21
CA ALA A 462 63.30 22.88 -21.10
C ALA A 462 63.79 21.97 -22.25
N ALA A 463 63.00 20.96 -22.65
CA ALA A 463 63.32 20.12 -23.80
C ALA A 463 63.26 20.87 -25.16
N LYS A 464 62.50 21.96 -25.27
CA LYS A 464 62.49 22.85 -26.44
C LYS A 464 63.71 23.78 -26.44
N GLU A 465 64.04 24.36 -25.29
CA GLU A 465 65.20 25.25 -25.12
C GLU A 465 66.52 24.50 -25.40
N GLU A 466 66.64 23.24 -24.95
CA GLU A 466 67.82 22.39 -25.24
C GLU A 466 67.94 22.00 -26.73
N LYS A 467 66.82 21.97 -27.48
CA LYS A 467 66.81 21.79 -28.94
C LYS A 467 67.24 23.06 -29.68
N GLU A 468 66.81 24.23 -29.24
CA GLU A 468 67.18 25.51 -29.85
C GLU A 468 68.65 25.89 -29.58
N GLU A 469 69.20 25.49 -28.43
CA GLU A 469 70.61 25.75 -28.08
C GLU A 469 71.58 24.94 -28.97
N LYS A 470 71.22 23.68 -29.32
CA LYS A 470 71.98 22.83 -30.27
C LYS A 470 71.96 23.38 -31.70
N GLU A 471 70.93 24.11 -32.12
CA GLU A 471 70.87 24.75 -33.44
C GLU A 471 71.70 26.05 -33.52
N LYS A 472 71.80 26.82 -32.42
CA LYS A 472 72.61 28.06 -32.37
C LYS A 472 74.12 27.78 -32.43
N GLU A 473 74.60 26.70 -31.82
CA GLU A 473 76.03 26.36 -31.80
C GLU A 473 76.60 25.93 -33.18
N GLN A 474 75.76 25.42 -34.08
CA GLN A 474 76.17 25.08 -35.46
C GLN A 474 76.25 26.30 -36.39
N ALA A 475 75.54 27.38 -36.10
CA ALA A 475 75.52 28.59 -36.92
C ALA A 475 76.79 29.46 -36.73
N GLU A 476 77.37 29.50 -35.52
CA GLU A 476 78.61 30.25 -35.24
C GLU A 476 79.86 29.62 -35.86
N LYS A 477 79.98 28.28 -35.83
CA LYS A 477 81.11 27.54 -36.43
C LYS A 477 81.21 27.72 -37.96
N LYS A 478 80.11 28.08 -38.65
CA LYS A 478 80.11 28.39 -40.10
C LYS A 478 80.58 29.82 -40.41
N LYS A 479 80.35 30.81 -39.54
CA LYS A 479 80.76 32.21 -39.77
C LYS A 479 82.29 32.40 -39.64
N GLN A 480 82.94 31.76 -38.67
CA GLN A 480 84.39 31.84 -38.48
C GLN A 480 85.20 31.20 -39.63
N LYS A 481 84.73 30.07 -40.19
CA LYS A 481 85.40 29.43 -41.34
C LYS A 481 85.38 30.28 -42.62
N ALA A 482 84.35 31.11 -42.81
CA ALA A 482 84.24 31.99 -43.98
C ALA A 482 85.19 33.20 -43.91
N ALA A 483 85.38 33.79 -42.72
CA ALA A 483 86.27 34.93 -42.53
C ALA A 483 87.77 34.56 -42.73
N ASN A 484 88.20 33.41 -42.20
CA ASN A 484 89.60 32.95 -42.36
C ASN A 484 89.98 32.68 -43.82
N LYS A 485 89.05 32.23 -44.68
CA LYS A 485 89.31 32.00 -46.11
C LYS A 485 89.58 33.29 -46.88
N VAL A 486 88.93 34.39 -46.52
CA VAL A 486 89.10 35.69 -47.19
C VAL A 486 90.44 36.34 -46.79
N LYS A 487 90.86 36.21 -45.53
CA LYS A 487 92.16 36.67 -45.02
C LYS A 487 93.33 36.10 -45.82
N ILE A 488 93.35 34.78 -46.04
CA ILE A 488 94.40 34.09 -46.79
C ILE A 488 94.52 34.65 -48.21
N GLN A 489 93.40 34.89 -48.90
CA GLN A 489 93.41 35.38 -50.28
C GLN A 489 93.96 36.80 -50.42
N ILE A 490 93.75 37.67 -49.43
CA ILE A 490 94.29 39.03 -49.46
C ILE A 490 95.81 38.99 -49.32
N ASN A 491 96.34 38.21 -48.37
CA ASN A 491 97.78 38.06 -48.18
C ASN A 491 98.48 37.50 -49.43
N THR A 492 97.90 36.50 -50.10
CA THR A 492 98.47 35.95 -51.34
C THR A 492 98.59 37.00 -52.46
N LEU A 493 97.63 37.94 -52.53
CA LEU A 493 97.68 39.02 -53.52
C LEU A 493 98.76 40.06 -53.18
N ILE A 494 98.93 40.38 -51.88
CA ILE A 494 99.98 41.28 -51.40
C ILE A 494 101.35 40.70 -51.71
N ASP A 495 101.58 39.42 -51.37
CA ASP A 495 102.84 38.73 -51.65
C ASP A 495 103.15 38.66 -53.15
N SER A 496 102.13 38.36 -53.97
CA SER A 496 102.26 38.33 -55.42
C SER A 496 102.59 39.70 -56.02
N ALA A 497 102.01 40.77 -55.47
CA ALA A 497 102.30 42.15 -55.89
C ALA A 497 103.72 42.58 -55.50
N ASN A 498 104.16 42.25 -54.29
CA ASN A 498 105.53 42.48 -53.83
C ASN A 498 106.55 41.73 -54.70
N ASN A 499 106.26 40.50 -55.10
CA ASN A 499 107.12 39.76 -56.03
C ASN A 499 107.15 40.40 -57.43
N ALA A 500 106.01 40.87 -57.94
CA ALA A 500 105.96 41.57 -59.21
C ALA A 500 106.77 42.88 -59.20
N LEU A 501 106.84 43.59 -58.06
CA LEU A 501 107.73 44.75 -57.89
C LEU A 501 109.21 44.36 -57.94
N LYS A 502 109.61 43.28 -57.24
CA LYS A 502 110.99 42.78 -57.25
C LYS A 502 111.45 42.36 -58.65
N GLU A 503 110.52 41.89 -59.49
CA GLU A 503 110.77 41.52 -60.89
C GLU A 503 110.79 42.71 -61.86
N GLY A 504 110.61 43.94 -61.39
CA GLY A 504 110.53 45.14 -62.25
C GLY A 504 109.23 45.26 -63.05
N ARG A 505 108.21 44.44 -62.75
CA ARG A 505 106.92 44.39 -63.47
C ARG A 505 105.88 45.30 -62.81
N LEU A 506 106.13 46.61 -62.87
CA LEU A 506 105.35 47.64 -62.17
C LEU A 506 103.85 47.61 -62.48
N LEU A 507 103.47 47.47 -63.76
CA LEU A 507 102.06 47.42 -64.18
C LEU A 507 101.32 46.24 -63.53
N ARG A 508 101.99 45.08 -63.41
CA ARG A 508 101.43 43.86 -62.80
C ARG A 508 101.28 44.00 -61.30
N ALA A 509 102.25 44.63 -60.62
CA ALA A 509 102.16 44.93 -59.20
C ALA A 509 100.95 45.84 -58.89
N LYS A 510 100.73 46.87 -59.71
CA LYS A 510 99.57 47.79 -59.58
C LYS A 510 98.23 47.09 -59.71
N THR A 511 98.08 46.18 -60.67
CA THR A 511 96.85 45.41 -60.83
C THR A 511 96.58 44.51 -59.61
N LEU A 512 97.61 43.83 -59.10
CA LEU A 512 97.47 42.94 -57.93
C LEU A 512 97.15 43.71 -56.65
N TYR A 513 97.78 44.87 -56.46
CA TYR A 513 97.46 45.81 -55.37
C TYR A 513 95.99 46.26 -55.39
N GLN A 514 95.47 46.64 -56.56
CA GLN A 514 94.05 47.01 -56.69
C GLN A 514 93.10 45.85 -56.35
N GLN A 515 93.46 44.61 -56.72
CA GLN A 515 92.68 43.43 -56.36
C GLN A 515 92.70 43.17 -54.85
N ALA A 516 93.85 43.35 -54.19
CA ALA A 516 93.96 43.24 -52.73
C ALA A 516 93.07 44.26 -52.02
N LEU A 517 93.08 45.53 -52.46
CA LEU A 517 92.22 46.60 -51.92
C LEU A 517 90.73 46.31 -52.04
N VAL A 518 90.27 45.81 -53.20
CA VAL A 518 88.85 45.48 -53.41
C VAL A 518 88.40 44.35 -52.49
N LYS A 519 89.26 43.35 -52.26
CA LYS A 519 88.96 42.26 -51.33
C LYS A 519 88.99 42.73 -49.87
N TYR A 520 89.95 43.58 -49.49
CA TYR A 520 90.03 44.16 -48.16
C TYR A 520 88.78 44.97 -47.79
N LYS A 521 88.25 45.80 -48.70
CA LYS A 521 86.99 46.56 -48.46
C LYS A 521 85.77 45.68 -48.14
N LYS A 522 85.81 44.39 -48.49
CA LYS A 522 84.72 43.42 -48.25
C LYS A 522 85.03 42.47 -47.09
N PHE A 523 86.16 42.64 -46.41
CA PHE A 523 86.58 41.80 -45.30
C PHE A 523 85.78 42.14 -44.03
N LYS A 524 85.25 41.11 -43.35
CA LYS A 524 84.51 41.20 -42.08
C LYS A 524 85.16 40.29 -41.03
N GLY A 525 86.47 40.43 -40.84
CA GLY A 525 87.24 39.72 -39.81
C GLY A 525 87.29 40.49 -38.49
N SER A 526 88.12 40.03 -37.55
CA SER A 526 88.40 40.78 -36.32
C SER A 526 89.10 42.11 -36.63
N ASP A 527 88.94 43.10 -35.76
CA ASP A 527 89.53 44.45 -35.94
C ASP A 527 91.06 44.38 -36.06
N GLU A 528 91.70 43.51 -35.27
CA GLU A 528 93.16 43.27 -35.31
C GLU A 528 93.64 42.68 -36.65
N ASP A 529 92.84 41.80 -37.26
CA ASP A 529 93.14 41.23 -38.58
C ASP A 529 92.94 42.23 -39.71
N ALA A 530 91.93 43.11 -39.59
CA ALA A 530 91.68 44.16 -40.56
C ALA A 530 92.81 45.21 -40.53
N GLU A 531 93.25 45.61 -39.33
CA GLU A 531 94.32 46.58 -39.15
C GLU A 531 95.67 46.09 -39.71
N LYS A 532 96.00 44.81 -39.49
CA LYS A 532 97.20 44.21 -40.07
C LYS A 532 97.15 44.12 -41.61
N LEU A 533 96.02 43.71 -42.18
CA LEU A 533 95.86 43.69 -43.64
C LEU A 533 95.95 45.09 -44.26
N TYR A 534 95.45 46.11 -43.57
CA TYR A 534 95.53 47.49 -44.01
C TYR A 534 96.98 48.00 -44.06
N THR A 535 97.76 47.72 -43.01
CA THR A 535 99.18 48.11 -42.95
C THR A 535 100.01 47.43 -44.04
N ASP A 536 99.78 46.15 -44.30
CA ASP A 536 100.45 45.40 -45.38
C ASP A 536 100.07 45.93 -46.79
N ILE A 537 98.82 46.33 -47.00
CA ILE A 537 98.38 46.95 -48.27
C ILE A 537 98.96 48.36 -48.43
N ALA A 538 98.99 49.16 -47.36
CA ALA A 538 99.53 50.53 -47.40
C ALA A 538 101.03 50.54 -47.70
N THR A 539 101.80 49.64 -47.09
CA THR A 539 103.24 49.49 -47.35
C THR A 539 103.53 49.06 -48.79
N LEU A 540 102.76 48.11 -49.34
CA LEU A 540 102.84 47.75 -50.76
C LEU A 540 102.52 48.94 -51.67
N GLY A 541 101.49 49.73 -51.35
CA GLY A 541 101.13 50.93 -52.12
C GLY A 541 102.26 51.96 -52.18
N GLN A 542 102.94 52.19 -51.06
CA GLN A 542 104.10 53.08 -50.98
C GLN A 542 105.25 52.59 -51.86
N ALA A 543 105.55 51.30 -51.82
CA ALA A 543 106.61 50.70 -52.63
C ALA A 543 106.33 50.79 -54.16
N ILE A 544 105.06 50.73 -54.58
CA ILE A 544 104.67 50.93 -55.99
C ILE A 544 104.95 52.38 -56.42
N ILE A 545 104.64 53.37 -55.58
CA ILE A 545 104.85 54.79 -55.89
C ILE A 545 106.34 55.10 -56.04
N GLU A 546 107.18 54.59 -55.15
CA GLU A 546 108.64 54.78 -55.21
C GLU A 546 109.24 54.17 -56.49
N ALA A 547 108.74 53.00 -56.91
CA ALA A 547 109.16 52.36 -58.16
C ALA A 547 108.67 53.12 -59.42
N GLU A 548 107.48 53.75 -59.38
CA GLU A 548 106.98 54.63 -60.45
C GLU A 548 107.88 55.86 -60.64
N VAL A 549 108.22 56.55 -59.54
CA VAL A 549 109.07 57.75 -59.58
C VAL A 549 110.46 57.43 -60.14
N LYS A 550 111.06 56.32 -59.69
CA LYS A 550 112.39 55.90 -60.15
C LYS A 550 112.42 55.58 -61.66
N ALA A 551 111.38 54.91 -62.17
CA ALA A 551 111.29 54.59 -63.59
C ALA A 551 111.12 55.84 -64.48
N GLU A 552 110.44 56.88 -63.99
CA GLU A 552 110.32 58.16 -64.69
C GLU A 552 111.64 58.96 -64.73
N GLU A 553 112.45 58.89 -63.68
CA GLU A 553 113.77 59.55 -63.64
C GLU A 553 114.76 58.91 -64.62
N GLU A 554 114.85 57.58 -64.66
CA GLU A 554 115.73 56.84 -65.57
C GLU A 554 115.38 57.12 -67.06
N ALA A 555 114.09 57.22 -67.40
CA ALA A 555 113.64 57.54 -68.76
C ALA A 555 114.04 58.96 -69.20
N LYS A 556 114.09 59.93 -68.27
CA LYS A 556 114.52 61.31 -68.56
C LYS A 556 116.03 61.41 -68.83
N GLU A 557 116.86 60.68 -68.08
CA GLU A 557 118.31 60.66 -68.31
C GLU A 557 118.69 60.06 -69.67
N GLU A 558 117.98 59.03 -70.12
CA GLU A 558 118.26 58.38 -71.39
C GLU A 558 118.00 59.32 -72.59
N GLN A 559 116.92 60.10 -72.53
CA GLN A 559 116.60 61.12 -73.53
C GLN A 559 117.65 62.25 -73.56
N LEU A 560 118.11 62.73 -72.39
CA LEU A 560 119.18 63.73 -72.29
C LEU A 560 120.47 63.28 -72.97
N THR A 561 120.84 62.01 -72.77
CA THR A 561 122.04 61.42 -73.38
C THR A 561 121.94 61.41 -74.91
N GLN A 562 120.73 61.17 -75.43
CA GLN A 562 120.48 61.18 -76.86
C GLN A 562 120.56 62.58 -77.48
N ALA A 563 120.08 63.62 -76.77
CA ALA A 563 120.24 65.01 -77.19
C ALA A 563 121.72 65.41 -77.29
N ALA A 564 122.52 65.08 -76.28
CA ALA A 564 123.95 65.37 -76.28
C ALA A 564 124.69 64.73 -77.47
N LYS A 565 124.29 63.52 -77.87
CA LYS A 565 124.84 62.83 -79.04
C LYS A 565 124.56 63.58 -80.34
N TYR A 566 123.34 64.11 -80.51
CA TYR A 566 122.99 64.91 -81.68
C TYR A 566 123.78 66.23 -81.74
N ILE A 567 123.99 66.90 -80.60
CA ILE A 567 124.84 68.11 -80.51
C ILE A 567 126.27 67.81 -80.95
N LEU A 568 126.84 66.69 -80.49
CA LEU A 568 128.21 66.31 -80.84
C LEU A 568 128.35 66.05 -82.36
N GLN A 569 127.40 65.31 -82.93
CA GLN A 569 127.35 65.04 -84.37
C GLN A 569 127.13 66.31 -85.19
N ALA A 570 126.36 67.27 -84.68
CA ALA A 570 126.16 68.57 -85.32
C ALA A 570 127.45 69.40 -85.35
N LYS A 571 128.21 69.42 -84.25
CA LYS A 571 129.53 70.08 -84.16
C LYS A 571 130.54 69.50 -85.16
N GLU A 572 130.56 68.17 -85.32
CA GLU A 572 131.42 67.53 -86.33
C GLU A 572 131.00 67.90 -87.75
N ALA A 573 129.69 67.88 -88.06
CA ALA A 573 129.18 68.24 -89.38
C ALA A 573 129.47 69.71 -89.73
N ALA A 574 129.42 70.61 -88.75
CA ALA A 574 129.78 72.02 -88.91
C ALA A 574 131.26 72.20 -89.29
N LYS A 575 132.16 71.44 -88.64
CA LYS A 575 133.61 71.49 -88.90
C LYS A 575 133.98 70.98 -90.31
N ASP A 576 133.18 70.08 -90.86
CA ASP A 576 133.28 69.56 -92.22
C ASP A 576 132.70 70.52 -93.30
N ASN A 577 132.29 71.74 -92.93
CA ASN A 577 131.56 72.70 -93.78
C ASN A 577 130.25 72.14 -94.38
N LYS A 578 129.59 71.18 -93.70
CA LYS A 578 128.28 70.63 -94.09
C LYS A 578 127.15 71.31 -93.30
N THR A 579 126.95 72.60 -93.56
CA THR A 579 126.12 73.51 -92.77
C THR A 579 124.67 73.03 -92.57
N GLU A 580 123.96 72.65 -93.64
CA GLU A 580 122.56 72.18 -93.54
C GLU A 580 122.43 70.91 -92.66
N LYS A 581 123.41 70.01 -92.73
CA LYS A 581 123.40 68.78 -91.94
C LYS A 581 123.62 69.07 -90.45
N ALA A 582 124.49 70.01 -90.14
CA ALA A 582 124.74 70.45 -88.78
C ALA A 582 123.48 71.08 -88.15
N ILE A 583 122.80 71.97 -88.89
CA ILE A 583 121.56 72.61 -88.41
C ILE A 583 120.48 71.57 -88.09
N ARG A 584 120.20 70.62 -89.00
CA ARG A 584 119.21 69.55 -88.73
C ARG A 584 119.54 68.69 -87.52
N LEU A 585 120.83 68.47 -87.23
CA LEU A 585 121.25 67.70 -86.06
C LEU A 585 121.08 68.52 -84.77
N TYR A 586 121.36 69.82 -84.79
CA TYR A 586 121.06 70.70 -83.67
C TYR A 586 119.56 70.83 -83.41
N GLU A 587 118.72 70.94 -84.45
CA GLU A 587 117.25 70.94 -84.30
C GLU A 587 116.74 69.66 -83.63
N LYS A 588 117.31 68.49 -83.95
CA LYS A 588 116.97 67.22 -83.28
C LYS A 588 117.34 67.21 -81.80
N ALA A 589 118.47 67.80 -81.43
CA ALA A 589 118.85 67.95 -80.02
C ALA A 589 117.88 68.90 -79.29
N LEU A 590 117.52 70.01 -79.93
CA LEU A 590 116.57 70.99 -79.39
C LEU A 590 115.18 70.38 -79.16
N ASN A 591 114.69 69.55 -80.07
CA ASN A 591 113.38 68.92 -79.91
C ASN A 591 113.31 68.03 -78.66
N ILE A 592 114.40 67.32 -78.34
CA ILE A 592 114.48 66.52 -77.11
C ILE A 592 114.49 67.43 -75.86
N TYR A 593 115.21 68.55 -75.91
CA TYR A 593 115.16 69.52 -74.81
C TYR A 593 113.76 70.12 -74.65
N GLN A 594 113.03 70.37 -75.73
CA GLN A 594 111.63 70.83 -75.64
C GLN A 594 110.71 69.78 -75.01
N GLU A 595 110.82 68.50 -75.39
CA GLU A 595 110.03 67.41 -74.80
C GLU A 595 110.31 67.23 -73.30
N LEU A 596 111.56 67.43 -72.88
CA LEU A 596 111.97 67.41 -71.48
C LEU A 596 111.75 68.74 -70.75
N ASN A 597 111.23 69.76 -71.45
CA ASN A 597 111.01 71.13 -70.97
C ASN A 597 112.28 71.81 -70.40
N ILE A 598 113.42 71.58 -71.06
CA ILE A 598 114.74 72.11 -70.72
C ILE A 598 115.01 73.33 -71.61
N TRP A 599 115.02 74.51 -70.98
CA TRP A 599 115.22 75.82 -71.64
C TRP A 599 116.38 76.59 -71.02
N ASP A 600 117.40 75.87 -70.56
CA ASP A 600 118.58 76.46 -69.93
C ASP A 600 119.69 76.76 -70.96
N GLU A 601 120.88 77.11 -70.45
CA GLU A 601 122.08 77.40 -71.25
C GLU A 601 122.40 76.31 -72.29
N ARG A 602 121.97 75.05 -72.07
CA ARG A 602 122.20 73.95 -73.03
C ARG A 602 121.36 74.11 -74.29
N ALA A 603 120.10 74.55 -74.15
CA ALA A 603 119.23 74.82 -75.30
C ALA A 603 119.67 76.09 -76.02
N GLU A 604 120.03 77.14 -75.26
CA GLU A 604 120.49 78.42 -75.79
C GLU A 604 121.78 78.28 -76.61
N ALA A 605 122.77 77.52 -76.10
CA ALA A 605 124.00 77.23 -76.84
C ALA A 605 123.78 76.49 -78.17
N VAL A 606 122.71 75.70 -78.27
CA VAL A 606 122.34 75.01 -79.53
C VAL A 606 121.69 75.99 -80.51
N TYR A 607 120.83 76.90 -80.03
CA TYR A 607 120.27 77.97 -80.85
C TYR A 607 121.36 78.91 -81.40
N ASP A 608 122.30 79.33 -80.56
CA ASP A 608 123.42 80.18 -80.96
C ASP A 608 124.30 79.50 -82.02
N ALA A 609 124.58 78.20 -81.85
CA ALA A 609 125.35 77.43 -82.82
C ALA A 609 124.65 77.30 -84.17
N ILE A 610 123.31 77.21 -84.20
CA ILE A 610 122.54 77.27 -85.46
C ILE A 610 122.68 78.66 -86.10
N ALA A 611 122.50 79.73 -85.32
CA ALA A 611 122.56 81.10 -85.83
C ALA A 611 123.93 81.49 -86.42
N GLU A 612 125.04 80.99 -85.84
CA GLU A 612 126.38 81.18 -86.40
C GLU A 612 126.57 80.48 -87.76
N LEU A 613 126.01 79.27 -87.89
CA LEU A 613 126.08 78.49 -89.13
C LEU A 613 125.24 79.11 -90.25
N GLU A 614 124.11 79.74 -89.92
CA GLU A 614 123.29 80.44 -90.91
C GLU A 614 123.97 81.72 -91.43
N LYS A 615 124.69 82.46 -90.58
CA LYS A 615 125.42 83.67 -91.00
C LYS A 615 126.60 83.40 -91.92
N SER A 616 127.27 82.26 -91.76
CA SER A 616 128.46 81.89 -92.54
C SER A 616 128.12 81.38 -93.95
N ASN A 617 126.87 81.04 -94.23
CA ASN A 617 126.42 80.51 -95.53
C ASN A 617 126.02 81.62 -96.55
N VAL A 618 126.13 82.90 -96.18
CA VAL A 618 125.70 84.07 -96.98
C VAL A 618 126.90 84.90 -97.51
N ASN A 619 128.15 84.53 -97.18
CA ASN A 619 129.37 85.20 -97.65
C ASN A 619 130.18 84.36 -98.64
#